data_AF-A0A0A2LQG8-F1
#
_entry.id   AF-A0A0A2LQG8-F1
#
_cell.length_a   1.000
_cell.length_b   1.000
_cell.length_c   1.000
_cell.angle_alpha   90.00
_cell.angle_beta   90.00
_cell.angle_gamma   90.00
#
_symmetry.space_group_name_H-M   'P 1'
#
loop_
_entity.id
_entity.type
_entity.pdbx_description
1 polymer ?
#
loop_
_entity_poly.entity_id
_entity_poly.type
_entity_poly.pdbx_seq_one_letter_code
_entity_poly.pdbx_strand_id
1 'polypeptide(L)'
;MILGSWSSIDNTNQFANKRGFEFFPDSIFEDKYGFFSDRFYYSDSVNDPYNRYFRYFGTKSKYALSKDSLRLFNPAIQKWSSYKVEKLTPDTLIITTNVKDERGGTFIKKTYKTDTIPDFDAIYFYSSPCYGSCPVVSLLIKNNGDILYIGGANVKNKGLYQSNIGKEAFNRIQEKFKRADYMNLEDAYSAKVTDVSSVDIYFIKDNKVVKTIEDYGADGPNELVWAYFPLELIEQELDLKKLEIPDDIAKEFNIDKDYKDIVFYVGERMGFDFLIRLSDNI
;
A
#
# COMPACT_ATOMS: atom_id res chain seq x y z
N MET A 1 14.33 12.89 21.10
CA MET A 1 14.55 13.01 19.64
C MET A 1 13.43 12.25 18.94
N ILE A 2 12.72 12.87 18.00
CA ILE A 2 11.50 12.30 17.39
C ILE A 2 11.77 11.18 16.37
N LEU A 3 13.02 10.97 15.97
CA LEU A 3 13.38 10.01 14.92
C LEU A 3 12.92 8.57 15.22
N GLY A 4 12.50 7.87 14.17
CA GLY A 4 12.02 6.49 14.21
C GLY A 4 10.54 6.35 13.88
N SER A 5 10.04 5.11 13.97
CA SER A 5 8.66 4.75 13.67
C SER A 5 7.76 4.90 14.91
N TRP A 6 6.55 5.42 14.72
CA TRP A 6 5.58 5.72 15.76
C TRP A 6 4.20 5.20 15.35
N SER A 7 3.57 4.42 16.22
CA SER A 7 2.21 3.91 16.02
C SER A 7 1.25 4.63 16.94
N SER A 8 0.08 5.01 16.41
CA SER A 8 -1.06 5.38 17.24
C SER A 8 -1.45 4.21 18.16
N ILE A 9 -2.02 4.56 19.30
CA ILE A 9 -2.70 3.62 20.22
C ILE A 9 -4.18 3.99 20.39
N ASP A 10 -4.71 4.76 19.44
CA ASP A 10 -6.10 5.22 19.44
C ASP A 10 -7.05 4.06 19.10
N ASN A 11 -7.78 3.58 20.10
CA ASN A 11 -8.71 2.45 19.96
C ASN A 11 -10.15 2.90 19.69
N THR A 12 -10.40 4.16 19.28
CA THR A 12 -11.76 4.66 19.04
C THR A 12 -12.45 3.99 17.85
N ASN A 13 -11.70 3.51 16.87
CA ASN A 13 -12.15 2.60 15.81
C ASN A 13 -10.94 1.95 15.12
N GLN A 14 -11.19 0.94 14.28
CA GLN A 14 -10.16 0.16 13.60
C GLN A 14 -9.20 1.02 12.76
N PHE A 15 -9.67 2.11 12.14
CA PHE A 15 -8.84 2.99 11.31
C PHE A 15 -8.05 4.01 12.12
N ALA A 16 -8.56 4.44 13.28
CA ALA A 16 -7.88 5.40 14.14
C ALA A 16 -6.58 4.85 14.72
N ASN A 17 -6.57 3.55 15.05
CA ASN A 17 -5.39 2.86 15.59
C ASN A 17 -4.27 2.71 14.56
N LYS A 18 -4.63 2.75 13.28
CA LYS A 18 -3.71 2.49 12.17
C LYS A 18 -2.92 3.72 11.75
N ARG A 19 -3.11 4.88 12.39
CA ARG A 19 -2.26 6.05 12.12
C ARG A 19 -0.83 5.77 12.56
N GLY A 20 0.13 6.11 11.72
CA GLY A 20 1.53 5.95 12.02
C GLY A 20 2.40 6.94 11.28
N PHE A 21 3.56 7.24 11.86
CA PHE A 21 4.57 8.10 11.27
C PHE A 21 5.95 7.45 11.36
N GLU A 22 6.83 7.75 10.42
CA GLU A 22 8.27 7.50 10.59
C GLU A 22 9.05 8.78 10.33
N PHE A 23 9.83 9.23 11.32
CA PHE A 23 10.62 10.44 11.20
C PHE A 23 12.07 10.09 10.89
N PHE A 24 12.59 10.67 9.82
CA PHE A 24 13.97 10.50 9.36
C PHE A 24 14.78 11.78 9.66
N PRO A 25 16.13 11.71 9.58
CA PRO A 25 16.96 12.90 9.50
C PRO A 25 16.52 13.87 8.38
N ASP A 26 17.06 15.08 8.39
CA ASP A 26 16.85 16.11 7.35
C ASP A 26 15.40 16.57 7.17
N SER A 27 14.60 16.50 8.25
CA SER A 27 13.23 17.02 8.26
C SER A 27 12.28 16.30 7.29
N ILE A 28 12.55 15.01 7.01
CA ILE A 28 11.67 14.14 6.22
C ILE A 28 10.89 13.20 7.14
N PHE A 29 9.61 13.03 6.87
CA PHE A 29 8.80 12.02 7.54
C PHE A 29 8.00 11.20 6.52
N GLU A 30 7.61 10.00 6.92
CA GLU A 30 6.63 9.17 6.26
C GLU A 30 5.32 9.24 7.04
N ASP A 31 4.21 9.54 6.36
CA ASP A 31 2.86 9.21 6.83
C ASP A 31 2.54 7.80 6.32
N LYS A 32 2.21 6.87 7.22
CA LYS A 32 2.02 5.46 6.84
C LYS A 32 0.82 5.20 5.93
N TYR A 33 -0.14 6.13 5.88
CA TYR A 33 -1.23 6.12 4.89
C TYR A 33 -0.88 6.94 3.65
N GLY A 34 0.04 7.89 3.75
CA GLY A 34 0.43 8.76 2.66
C GLY A 34 -0.60 9.82 2.32
N PHE A 35 -0.42 10.46 1.17
CA PHE A 35 -1.08 11.71 0.85
C PHE A 35 -1.96 11.59 -0.40
N PHE A 36 -3.18 12.12 -0.29
CA PHE A 36 -4.22 11.97 -1.29
C PHE A 36 -4.83 13.30 -1.67
N SER A 37 -5.29 13.41 -2.92
CA SER A 37 -6.17 14.51 -3.32
C SER A 37 -7.47 14.54 -2.53
N ASP A 38 -8.01 15.74 -2.34
CA ASP A 38 -9.31 15.98 -1.69
C ASP A 38 -10.53 15.67 -2.57
N ARG A 39 -10.28 15.33 -3.83
CA ARG A 39 -11.30 15.02 -4.84
C ARG A 39 -10.92 13.81 -5.68
N PHE A 40 -11.92 13.23 -6.33
CA PHE A 40 -11.76 12.19 -7.33
C PHE A 40 -11.26 12.72 -8.67
N TYR A 41 -10.52 11.88 -9.35
CA TYR A 41 -10.13 11.99 -10.76
C TYR A 41 -10.72 10.80 -11.53
N TYR A 42 -10.80 10.91 -12.85
CA TYR A 42 -11.38 9.88 -13.72
C TYR A 42 -10.32 9.35 -14.68
N SER A 43 -10.23 8.02 -14.82
CA SER A 43 -9.27 7.34 -15.70
C SER A 43 -9.67 7.41 -17.18
N ASP A 44 -10.93 7.73 -17.47
CA ASP A 44 -11.42 8.00 -18.82
C ASP A 44 -12.46 9.13 -18.82
N SER A 45 -12.94 9.49 -20.01
CA SER A 45 -13.90 10.59 -20.20
C SER A 45 -15.34 10.21 -19.88
N VAL A 46 -15.60 8.97 -19.49
CA VAL A 46 -16.95 8.49 -19.16
C VAL A 46 -17.10 8.62 -17.65
N ASN A 47 -18.19 9.23 -17.20
CA ASN A 47 -18.51 9.34 -15.76
C ASN A 47 -18.97 7.98 -15.19
N ASP A 48 -18.14 6.95 -15.35
CA ASP A 48 -18.33 5.64 -14.75
C ASP A 48 -17.80 5.66 -13.31
N PRO A 49 -18.61 5.28 -12.31
CA PRO A 49 -18.16 5.20 -10.92
C PRO A 49 -16.94 4.29 -10.70
N TYR A 50 -16.70 3.30 -11.56
CA TYR A 50 -15.56 2.37 -11.53
C TYR A 50 -14.27 2.94 -12.14
N ASN A 51 -14.31 4.16 -12.65
CA ASN A 51 -13.16 4.86 -13.23
C ASN A 51 -12.63 5.98 -12.33
N ARG A 52 -13.16 6.10 -11.10
CA ARG A 52 -12.77 7.13 -10.16
C ARG A 52 -11.59 6.71 -9.31
N TYR A 53 -10.57 7.54 -9.22
CA TYR A 53 -9.41 7.30 -8.36
C TYR A 53 -9.01 8.57 -7.60
N PHE A 54 -8.33 8.39 -6.47
CA PHE A 54 -7.64 9.49 -5.79
C PHE A 54 -6.23 9.63 -6.34
N ARG A 55 -5.77 10.87 -6.53
CA ARG A 55 -4.37 11.10 -6.87
C ARG A 55 -3.53 10.85 -5.62
N TYR A 56 -2.57 9.94 -5.74
CA TYR A 56 -1.63 9.59 -4.69
C TYR A 56 -0.34 10.40 -4.84
N PHE A 57 0.19 10.90 -3.73
CA PHE A 57 1.40 11.74 -3.67
C PHE A 57 2.53 11.07 -2.88
N GLY A 58 2.47 9.74 -2.74
CA GLY A 58 3.42 8.95 -1.97
C GLY A 58 3.22 9.06 -0.46
N THR A 59 4.12 8.45 0.30
CA THR A 59 4.07 8.47 1.78
C THR A 59 4.98 9.50 2.42
N LYS A 60 5.96 10.06 1.69
CA LYS A 60 7.00 10.92 2.27
C LYS A 60 6.72 12.40 2.07
N SER A 61 6.99 13.19 3.11
CA SER A 61 6.88 14.65 3.08
C SER A 61 7.82 15.29 4.10
N LYS A 62 7.69 16.61 4.30
CA LYS A 62 8.53 17.43 5.17
C LYS A 62 7.86 17.67 6.52
N TYR A 63 8.63 17.62 7.59
CA TYR A 63 8.19 18.03 8.92
C TYR A 63 9.04 19.17 9.47
N ALA A 64 8.53 19.89 10.46
CA ALA A 64 9.30 20.80 11.29
C ALA A 64 8.96 20.56 12.75
N LEU A 65 9.97 20.57 13.63
CA LEU A 65 9.80 20.31 15.05
C LEU A 65 10.42 21.45 15.87
N SER A 66 9.63 22.06 16.75
CA SER A 66 10.08 22.92 17.84
C SER A 66 9.88 22.21 19.18
N LYS A 67 10.15 22.90 20.29
CA LYS A 67 9.92 22.38 21.64
C LYS A 67 8.45 22.01 21.89
N ASP A 68 7.53 22.79 21.34
CA ASP A 68 6.09 22.77 21.63
C ASP A 68 5.21 22.54 20.40
N SER A 69 5.80 22.42 19.21
CA SER A 69 5.05 22.28 17.97
C SER A 69 5.68 21.25 17.03
N LEU A 70 4.83 20.41 16.46
CA LEU A 70 5.14 19.53 15.33
C LEU A 70 4.31 20.00 14.14
N ARG A 71 4.97 20.34 13.04
CA ARG A 71 4.32 20.71 11.80
C ARG A 71 4.59 19.66 10.73
N LEU A 72 3.55 19.23 10.04
CA LEU A 72 3.60 18.22 8.99
C LEU A 72 3.10 18.83 7.68
N PHE A 73 3.89 18.78 6.62
CA PHE A 73 3.48 19.30 5.32
C PHE A 73 2.67 18.24 4.57
N ASN A 74 1.50 18.61 4.08
CA ASN A 74 0.71 17.79 3.17
C ASN A 74 0.92 18.28 1.73
N PRO A 75 1.59 17.51 0.86
CA PRO A 75 1.87 17.89 -0.52
C PRO A 75 0.62 17.93 -1.41
N ALA A 76 -0.42 17.14 -1.10
CA ALA A 76 -1.62 17.05 -1.92
C ALA A 76 -2.44 18.35 -1.91
N ILE A 77 -2.51 18.99 -0.74
CA ILE A 77 -3.24 20.27 -0.55
C ILE A 77 -2.31 21.48 -0.34
N GLN A 78 -0.98 21.25 -0.37
CA GLN A 78 0.07 22.26 -0.15
C GLN A 78 -0.08 23.05 1.16
N LYS A 79 -0.45 22.38 2.26
CA LYS A 79 -0.66 23.01 3.58
C LYS A 79 0.20 22.35 4.66
N TRP A 80 0.56 23.14 5.65
CA TRP A 80 1.16 22.65 6.89
C TRP A 80 0.07 22.44 7.94
N SER A 81 -0.09 21.21 8.41
CA SER A 81 -0.82 20.91 9.65
C SER A 81 0.09 21.21 10.84
N SER A 82 -0.47 21.78 11.90
CA SER A 82 0.30 22.21 13.07
C SER A 82 -0.30 21.62 14.33
N TYR A 83 0.49 20.81 15.03
CA TYR A 83 0.12 20.16 16.25
C TYR A 83 0.91 20.73 17.42
N LYS A 84 0.27 20.86 18.58
CA LYS A 84 0.95 21.13 19.83
C LYS A 84 1.55 19.83 20.36
N VAL A 85 2.82 19.85 20.73
CA VAL A 85 3.52 18.70 21.35
C VAL A 85 3.31 18.78 22.86
N GLU A 86 2.42 17.94 23.38
CA GLU A 86 2.17 17.84 24.83
C GLU A 86 3.25 17.01 25.53
N LYS A 87 3.76 15.97 24.84
CA LYS A 87 4.82 15.10 25.35
C LYS A 87 5.67 14.57 24.20
N LEU A 88 6.98 14.62 24.35
CA LEU A 88 7.93 13.91 23.50
C LEU A 88 9.04 13.30 24.36
N THR A 89 9.03 11.97 24.47
CA THR A 89 9.97 11.14 25.22
C THR A 89 10.59 10.08 24.30
N PRO A 90 11.55 9.26 24.75
CA PRO A 90 12.13 8.22 23.90
C PRO A 90 11.12 7.20 23.35
N ASP A 91 10.01 6.97 24.03
CA ASP A 91 9.00 5.94 23.71
C ASP A 91 7.58 6.48 23.47
N THR A 92 7.29 7.72 23.90
CA THR A 92 5.95 8.31 23.80
C THR A 92 5.98 9.68 23.11
N LEU A 93 5.08 9.87 22.14
CA LEU A 93 4.74 11.16 21.52
C LEU A 93 3.24 11.44 21.74
N ILE A 94 2.91 12.60 22.28
CA ILE A 94 1.52 13.07 22.43
C ILE A 94 1.40 14.41 21.72
N ILE A 95 0.49 14.47 20.76
CA ILE A 95 0.19 15.67 19.99
C ILE A 95 -1.29 16.01 20.06
N THR A 96 -1.61 17.30 20.12
CA THR A 96 -2.98 17.83 20.16
C THR A 96 -3.19 18.86 19.06
N THR A 97 -4.43 19.05 18.62
CA THR A 97 -4.82 20.08 17.66
C THR A 97 -6.23 20.56 17.99
N ASN A 98 -6.48 21.85 17.77
CA ASN A 98 -7.82 22.46 17.86
C ASN A 98 -8.38 22.75 16.46
N VAL A 99 -7.66 22.36 15.40
CA VAL A 99 -8.09 22.54 14.02
C VAL A 99 -9.16 21.50 13.71
N LYS A 100 -10.29 21.98 13.19
CA LYS A 100 -11.38 21.11 12.75
C LYS A 100 -10.86 20.09 11.73
N ASP A 101 -11.30 18.85 11.85
CA ASP A 101 -10.97 17.71 10.97
C ASP A 101 -9.52 17.20 11.04
N GLU A 102 -8.62 17.86 11.80
CA GLU A 102 -7.32 17.30 12.16
C GLU A 102 -7.42 16.48 13.46
N ARG A 103 -6.62 15.42 13.57
CA ARG A 103 -6.58 14.58 14.77
C ARG A 103 -5.21 14.60 15.44
N GLY A 104 -5.19 14.95 16.72
CA GLY A 104 -4.07 14.65 17.61
C GLY A 104 -3.99 13.15 17.92
N GLY A 105 -3.23 12.77 18.93
CA GLY A 105 -3.16 11.38 19.37
C GLY A 105 -1.98 11.09 20.29
N THR A 106 -2.00 9.90 20.86
CA THR A 106 -0.87 9.31 21.56
C THR A 106 -0.23 8.26 20.65
N PHE A 107 1.09 8.33 20.53
CA PHE A 107 1.87 7.46 19.70
C PHE A 107 2.99 6.81 20.52
N ILE A 108 3.21 5.52 20.29
CA ILE A 108 4.30 4.74 20.88
C ILE A 108 5.38 4.49 19.86
N LYS A 109 6.64 4.57 20.30
CA LYS A 109 7.78 4.27 19.43
C LYS A 109 7.86 2.78 19.17
N LYS A 110 8.03 2.41 17.91
CA LYS A 110 8.17 1.02 17.47
C LYS A 110 9.64 0.67 17.28
N THR A 111 9.95 -0.57 17.61
CA THR A 111 11.26 -1.18 17.40
C THR A 111 11.04 -2.52 16.72
N TYR A 112 11.81 -2.81 15.69
CA TYR A 112 11.64 -3.99 14.85
C TYR A 112 12.92 -4.82 14.88
N LYS A 113 12.76 -6.14 14.90
CA LYS A 113 13.86 -7.10 14.79
C LYS A 113 13.67 -7.87 13.49
N THR A 114 14.21 -7.33 12.40
CA THR A 114 13.97 -7.88 11.05
C THR A 114 15.06 -8.85 10.60
N ASP A 115 16.22 -8.86 11.27
CA ASP A 115 17.39 -9.69 10.88
C ASP A 115 17.10 -11.20 10.84
N THR A 116 16.18 -11.67 11.67
CA THR A 116 15.81 -13.10 11.75
C THR A 116 14.65 -13.48 10.85
N ILE A 117 13.99 -12.50 10.23
CA ILE A 117 12.85 -12.75 9.34
C ILE A 117 13.42 -13.01 7.94
N PRO A 118 13.03 -14.12 7.29
CA PRO A 118 13.55 -14.45 5.97
C PRO A 118 13.18 -13.38 4.94
N ASP A 119 14.03 -13.27 3.93
CA ASP A 119 13.75 -12.50 2.72
C ASP A 119 12.87 -13.33 1.78
N PHE A 120 12.23 -12.68 0.80
CA PHE A 120 11.45 -13.33 -0.26
C PHE A 120 11.95 -12.89 -1.65
N ASP A 121 11.76 -13.73 -2.66
CA ASP A 121 12.25 -13.47 -4.03
C ASP A 121 11.22 -12.75 -4.90
N ALA A 122 9.93 -12.91 -4.57
CA ALA A 122 8.86 -12.15 -5.17
C ALA A 122 7.68 -12.02 -4.20
N ILE A 123 6.82 -11.04 -4.47
CA ILE A 123 5.55 -10.86 -3.80
C ILE A 123 4.46 -10.67 -4.85
N TYR A 124 3.37 -11.41 -4.71
CA TYR A 124 2.13 -11.11 -5.43
C TYR A 124 1.15 -10.44 -4.48
N PHE A 125 0.51 -9.40 -4.95
CA PHE A 125 -0.46 -8.60 -4.22
C PHE A 125 -1.72 -8.45 -5.06
N TYR A 126 -2.86 -8.65 -4.43
CA TYR A 126 -4.18 -8.43 -5.03
C TYR A 126 -5.05 -7.61 -4.08
N SER A 127 -5.82 -6.67 -4.64
CA SER A 127 -6.87 -5.94 -3.93
C SER A 127 -8.19 -6.18 -4.62
N SER A 128 -9.17 -6.69 -3.88
CA SER A 128 -10.48 -7.07 -4.39
C SER A 128 -11.43 -5.86 -4.55
N PRO A 129 -12.48 -5.98 -5.38
CA PRO A 129 -13.50 -4.95 -5.50
C PRO A 129 -14.24 -4.66 -4.19
N CYS A 130 -14.72 -3.43 -4.07
CA CYS A 130 -15.62 -2.98 -3.00
C CYS A 130 -16.77 -2.16 -3.61
N TYR A 131 -17.82 -1.83 -2.85
CA TYR A 131 -18.95 -1.04 -3.37
C TYR A 131 -18.60 0.45 -3.60
N GLY A 132 -17.45 0.88 -3.10
CA GLY A 132 -16.93 2.25 -3.24
C GLY A 132 -15.89 2.40 -4.35
N SER A 133 -14.87 3.23 -4.07
CA SER A 133 -13.77 3.54 -4.99
C SER A 133 -12.45 2.91 -4.56
N CYS A 134 -12.50 1.69 -4.02
CA CYS A 134 -11.28 0.96 -3.67
C CYS A 134 -10.53 0.56 -4.95
N PRO A 135 -9.21 0.77 -5.03
CA PRO A 135 -8.39 0.31 -6.15
C PRO A 135 -8.47 -1.20 -6.29
N VAL A 136 -8.72 -1.68 -7.51
CA VAL A 136 -8.71 -3.11 -7.85
C VAL A 136 -7.48 -3.37 -8.70
N VAL A 137 -6.50 -4.07 -8.12
CA VAL A 137 -5.18 -4.27 -8.74
C VAL A 137 -4.65 -5.67 -8.50
N SER A 138 -3.86 -6.16 -9.45
CA SER A 138 -2.98 -7.31 -9.28
C SER A 138 -1.55 -6.88 -9.57
N LEU A 139 -0.61 -7.26 -8.71
CA LEU A 139 0.79 -6.86 -8.77
C LEU A 139 1.68 -8.07 -8.53
N LEU A 140 2.68 -8.29 -9.37
CA LEU A 140 3.79 -9.19 -9.11
C LEU A 140 5.08 -8.36 -9.10
N ILE A 141 5.82 -8.39 -7.98
CA ILE A 141 7.08 -7.66 -7.83
C ILE A 141 8.19 -8.67 -7.51
N LYS A 142 9.24 -8.70 -8.34
CA LYS A 142 10.41 -9.58 -8.16
C LYS A 142 11.57 -8.87 -7.45
N ASN A 143 12.48 -9.65 -6.88
CA ASN A 143 13.64 -9.15 -6.12
C ASN A 143 14.67 -8.34 -6.92
N ASN A 144 14.64 -8.45 -8.25
CA ASN A 144 15.43 -7.62 -9.16
C ASN A 144 14.76 -6.25 -9.42
N GLY A 145 13.53 -6.05 -8.93
CA GLY A 145 12.74 -4.83 -9.09
C GLY A 145 11.74 -4.87 -10.25
N ASP A 146 11.65 -5.95 -11.01
CA ASP A 146 10.67 -6.08 -12.09
C ASP A 146 9.24 -6.14 -11.52
N ILE A 147 8.33 -5.42 -12.18
CA ILE A 147 6.91 -5.37 -11.83
C ILE A 147 6.07 -5.78 -13.02
N LEU A 148 5.13 -6.68 -12.82
CA LEU A 148 3.93 -6.82 -13.65
C LEU A 148 2.73 -6.29 -12.87
N TYR A 149 1.96 -5.44 -13.52
CA TYR A 149 0.82 -4.75 -12.93
C TYR A 149 -0.40 -4.92 -13.83
N ILE A 150 -1.54 -5.27 -13.23
CA ILE A 150 -2.85 -5.23 -13.88
C ILE A 150 -3.75 -4.29 -13.10
N GLY A 151 -4.17 -3.21 -13.75
CA GLY A 151 -5.16 -2.28 -13.21
C GLY A 151 -6.57 -2.64 -13.65
N GLY A 152 -7.47 -2.83 -12.69
CA GLY A 152 -8.89 -3.13 -12.89
C GLY A 152 -9.76 -1.88 -12.81
N ALA A 153 -10.37 -1.64 -11.64
CA ALA A 153 -11.22 -0.49 -11.37
C ALA A 153 -10.60 0.49 -10.38
N ASN A 154 -11.09 1.72 -10.39
CA ASN A 154 -10.74 2.81 -9.48
C ASN A 154 -9.23 3.13 -9.41
N VAL A 155 -8.52 2.89 -10.51
CA VAL A 155 -7.09 3.17 -10.66
C VAL A 155 -6.85 4.11 -11.83
N LYS A 156 -5.73 4.83 -11.78
CA LYS A 156 -5.34 5.75 -12.85
C LYS A 156 -5.05 5.02 -14.16
N ASN A 157 -4.31 3.91 -14.08
CA ASN A 157 -3.82 3.16 -15.22
C ASN A 157 -4.52 1.79 -15.26
N LYS A 158 -5.41 1.59 -16.22
CA LYS A 158 -6.12 0.32 -16.45
C LYS A 158 -5.44 -0.54 -17.50
N GLY A 159 -5.52 -1.87 -17.33
CA GLY A 159 -4.90 -2.87 -18.21
C GLY A 159 -3.57 -3.39 -17.68
N LEU A 160 -2.84 -4.11 -18.55
CA LEU A 160 -1.58 -4.79 -18.22
C LEU A 160 -0.37 -3.91 -18.55
N TYR A 161 0.56 -3.80 -17.60
CA TYR A 161 1.79 -3.04 -17.72
C TYR A 161 2.96 -3.77 -17.07
N GLN A 162 4.17 -3.37 -17.49
CA GLN A 162 5.40 -3.65 -16.79
C GLN A 162 6.08 -2.37 -16.32
N SER A 163 6.89 -2.49 -15.28
CA SER A 163 7.81 -1.45 -14.84
C SER A 163 9.02 -2.07 -14.13
N ASN A 164 9.98 -1.24 -13.72
CA ASN A 164 11.08 -1.66 -12.88
C ASN A 164 11.35 -0.58 -11.82
N ILE A 165 11.29 -0.97 -10.55
CA ILE A 165 11.56 -0.08 -9.40
C ILE A 165 12.99 -0.18 -8.88
N GLY A 166 13.78 -1.09 -9.45
CA GLY A 166 15.11 -1.45 -8.99
C GLY A 166 15.13 -2.22 -7.67
N LYS A 167 16.23 -2.94 -7.43
CA LYS A 167 16.44 -3.78 -6.25
C LYS A 167 16.32 -3.02 -4.93
N GLU A 168 16.76 -1.77 -4.86
CA GLU A 168 16.68 -0.98 -3.62
C GLU A 168 15.24 -0.68 -3.21
N ALA A 169 14.34 -0.43 -4.16
CA ALA A 169 12.93 -0.23 -3.86
C ALA A 169 12.27 -1.52 -3.41
N PHE A 170 12.58 -2.65 -4.06
CA PHE A 170 12.14 -3.96 -3.59
C PHE A 170 12.61 -4.25 -2.15
N ASN A 171 13.88 -4.00 -1.83
CA ASN A 171 14.40 -4.20 -0.47
C ASN A 171 13.65 -3.35 0.57
N ARG A 172 13.17 -2.15 0.21
CA ARG A 172 12.34 -1.34 1.09
C ARG A 172 10.95 -1.95 1.30
N ILE A 173 10.34 -2.54 0.27
CA ILE A 173 9.09 -3.29 0.38
C ILE A 173 9.29 -4.50 1.29
N GLN A 174 10.34 -5.28 1.05
CA GLN A 174 10.70 -6.44 1.86
C GLN A 174 10.90 -6.06 3.33
N GLU A 175 11.64 -5.00 3.62
CA GLU A 175 11.85 -4.50 4.99
C GLU A 175 10.52 -4.11 5.66
N LYS A 176 9.57 -3.49 4.94
CA LYS A 176 8.24 -3.17 5.51
C LYS A 176 7.49 -4.44 5.94
N PHE A 177 7.48 -5.49 5.13
CA PHE A 177 6.86 -6.77 5.51
C PHE A 177 7.62 -7.52 6.60
N LYS A 178 8.95 -7.42 6.64
CA LYS A 178 9.76 -7.97 7.74
C LYS A 178 9.47 -7.27 9.07
N ARG A 179 9.22 -5.95 9.06
CA ARG A 179 8.78 -5.20 10.26
C ARG A 179 7.40 -5.63 10.77
N ALA A 180 6.55 -6.13 9.88
CA ALA A 180 5.28 -6.76 10.23
C ALA A 180 5.44 -8.22 10.70
N ASP A 181 6.66 -8.78 10.68
CA ASP A 181 6.93 -10.18 10.98
C ASP A 181 6.06 -11.14 10.15
N TYR A 182 6.01 -10.91 8.82
CA TYR A 182 5.02 -11.53 7.93
C TYR A 182 4.93 -13.07 8.01
N MET A 183 6.02 -13.76 8.37
CA MET A 183 6.02 -15.21 8.52
C MET A 183 5.21 -15.70 9.73
N ASN A 184 5.11 -14.89 10.78
CA ASN A 184 4.42 -15.22 12.03
C ASN A 184 3.02 -14.61 12.12
N LEU A 185 2.59 -13.86 11.10
CA LEU A 185 1.21 -13.37 11.00
C LEU A 185 0.22 -14.53 10.82
N GLU A 186 -1.04 -14.29 11.13
CA GLU A 186 -2.13 -15.22 10.80
C GLU A 186 -2.31 -15.27 9.27
N ASP A 187 -2.90 -16.36 8.78
CA ASP A 187 -3.15 -16.52 7.34
C ASP A 187 -4.33 -15.65 6.86
N ALA A 188 -5.23 -15.26 7.76
CA ALA A 188 -6.40 -14.45 7.42
C ALA A 188 -6.81 -13.51 8.57
N TYR A 189 -7.18 -12.28 8.22
CA TYR A 189 -7.77 -11.28 9.10
C TYR A 189 -9.11 -10.81 8.51
N SER A 190 -10.10 -10.55 9.36
CA SER A 190 -11.44 -10.22 8.87
C SER A 190 -12.21 -9.29 9.80
N ALA A 191 -12.41 -8.06 9.34
CA ALA A 191 -13.24 -7.08 10.01
C ALA A 191 -14.72 -7.48 9.96
N LYS A 192 -15.46 -7.19 11.03
CA LYS A 192 -16.92 -7.41 11.12
C LYS A 192 -17.72 -6.30 10.43
N VAL A 193 -17.42 -6.03 9.18
CA VAL A 193 -18.07 -5.04 8.31
C VAL A 193 -18.41 -5.68 6.96
N THR A 194 -19.18 -4.99 6.12
CA THR A 194 -19.48 -5.44 4.75
C THR A 194 -19.02 -4.42 3.73
N ASP A 195 -18.93 -4.83 2.46
CA ASP A 195 -18.71 -3.96 1.30
C ASP A 195 -17.36 -3.20 1.27
N VAL A 196 -16.38 -3.69 2.03
CA VAL A 196 -14.97 -3.27 1.96
C VAL A 196 -14.15 -4.26 1.13
N SER A 197 -12.96 -3.84 0.68
CA SER A 197 -12.05 -4.71 -0.07
C SER A 197 -11.38 -5.74 0.83
N SER A 198 -10.95 -6.84 0.21
CA SER A 198 -9.96 -7.77 0.74
C SER A 198 -8.62 -7.53 0.05
N VAL A 199 -7.53 -7.74 0.78
CA VAL A 199 -6.18 -7.75 0.25
C VAL A 199 -5.59 -9.14 0.41
N ASP A 200 -5.05 -9.69 -0.68
CA ASP A 200 -4.38 -10.99 -0.68
C ASP A 200 -2.90 -10.81 -1.04
N ILE A 201 -2.03 -11.43 -0.24
CA ILE A 201 -0.59 -11.28 -0.36
C ILE A 201 0.08 -12.64 -0.34
N TYR A 202 0.87 -12.92 -1.38
CA TYR A 202 1.59 -14.17 -1.56
C TYR A 202 3.08 -13.85 -1.52
N PHE A 203 3.81 -14.49 -0.63
CA PHE A 203 5.26 -14.38 -0.53
C PHE A 203 5.89 -15.60 -1.21
N ILE A 204 6.78 -15.36 -2.16
CA ILE A 204 7.41 -16.40 -2.98
C ILE A 204 8.89 -16.46 -2.64
N LYS A 205 9.40 -17.66 -2.36
CA LYS A 205 10.82 -17.96 -2.15
C LYS A 205 11.20 -19.26 -2.83
N ASP A 206 12.32 -19.29 -3.53
CA ASP A 206 12.81 -20.49 -4.24
C ASP A 206 11.71 -21.10 -5.14
N ASN A 207 11.00 -20.24 -5.88
CA ASN A 207 9.87 -20.58 -6.76
C ASN A 207 8.69 -21.28 -6.07
N LYS A 208 8.52 -21.11 -4.76
CA LYS A 208 7.38 -21.64 -3.99
C LYS A 208 6.71 -20.54 -3.19
N VAL A 209 5.38 -20.61 -3.08
CA VAL A 209 4.65 -19.79 -2.11
C VAL A 209 5.00 -20.28 -0.71
N VAL A 210 5.59 -19.42 0.11
CA VAL A 210 6.01 -19.73 1.50
C VAL A 210 5.06 -19.17 2.55
N LYS A 211 4.25 -18.18 2.19
CA LYS A 211 3.22 -17.57 3.05
C LYS A 211 2.15 -16.92 2.18
N THR A 212 0.90 -17.04 2.59
CA THR A 212 -0.24 -16.30 2.06
C THR A 212 -0.92 -15.58 3.22
N ILE A 213 -1.39 -14.36 3.00
CA ILE A 213 -2.15 -13.57 3.98
C ILE A 213 -3.33 -12.93 3.26
N GLU A 214 -4.54 -13.15 3.77
CA GLU A 214 -5.76 -12.43 3.41
C GLU A 214 -6.07 -11.39 4.50
N ASP A 215 -6.37 -10.15 4.14
CA ASP A 215 -6.78 -9.09 5.07
C ASP A 215 -8.05 -8.37 4.57
N TYR A 216 -9.19 -8.82 5.09
CA TYR A 216 -10.49 -8.22 4.79
C TYR A 216 -10.77 -7.01 5.68
N GLY A 217 -10.87 -5.83 5.05
CA GLY A 217 -11.19 -4.59 5.76
C GLY A 217 -10.04 -3.99 6.57
N ALA A 218 -8.79 -4.37 6.27
CA ALA A 218 -7.58 -3.90 6.96
C ALA A 218 -7.61 -4.14 8.49
N ASP A 219 -8.05 -5.34 8.87
CA ASP A 219 -8.17 -5.80 10.26
C ASP A 219 -6.82 -6.32 10.81
N GLY A 220 -5.91 -6.75 9.93
CA GLY A 220 -4.58 -7.23 10.29
C GLY A 220 -3.71 -6.19 11.00
N PRO A 221 -2.57 -6.56 11.61
CA PRO A 221 -1.76 -5.64 12.41
C PRO A 221 -1.33 -4.36 11.67
N ASN A 222 -1.10 -3.27 12.40
CA ASN A 222 -0.79 -1.97 11.80
C ASN A 222 0.36 -2.03 10.79
N GLU A 223 1.42 -2.76 11.13
CA GLU A 223 2.60 -2.94 10.30
C GLU A 223 2.30 -3.68 8.99
N LEU A 224 1.38 -4.66 9.00
CA LEU A 224 0.94 -5.35 7.78
C LEU A 224 0.22 -4.35 6.86
N VAL A 225 -0.76 -3.62 7.40
CA VAL A 225 -1.51 -2.61 6.67
C VAL A 225 -0.58 -1.53 6.09
N TRP A 226 0.37 -1.04 6.88
CA TRP A 226 1.37 -0.06 6.41
C TRP A 226 2.33 -0.59 5.34
N ALA A 227 2.55 -1.91 5.31
CA ALA A 227 3.41 -2.54 4.32
C ALA A 227 2.71 -2.64 2.96
N TYR A 228 1.45 -3.08 2.94
CA TYR A 228 0.73 -3.33 1.69
C TYR A 228 -0.02 -2.11 1.15
N PHE A 229 -0.46 -1.17 2.00
CA PHE A 229 -1.30 -0.06 1.56
C PHE A 229 -0.69 0.78 0.43
N PRO A 230 0.62 1.11 0.43
CA PRO A 230 1.23 1.81 -0.71
C PRO A 230 1.23 1.00 -2.02
N LEU A 231 1.12 -0.33 -1.96
CA LEU A 231 1.09 -1.18 -3.14
C LEU A 231 -0.21 -1.02 -3.92
N GLU A 232 -1.34 -0.71 -3.26
CA GLU A 232 -2.63 -0.46 -3.92
C GLU A 232 -2.58 0.68 -4.95
N LEU A 233 -1.61 1.59 -4.78
CA LEU A 233 -1.52 2.87 -5.50
C LEU A 233 -0.13 3.11 -6.10
N ILE A 234 0.71 2.07 -6.13
CA ILE A 234 2.09 2.16 -6.61
C ILE A 234 2.15 2.55 -8.08
N GLU A 235 1.14 2.18 -8.88
CA GLU A 235 1.03 2.46 -10.31
C GLU A 235 1.07 3.95 -10.64
N GLN A 236 0.74 4.83 -9.68
CA GLN A 236 0.81 6.28 -9.89
C GLN A 236 2.25 6.81 -9.80
N GLU A 237 3.16 6.06 -9.19
CA GLU A 237 4.57 6.38 -8.99
C GLU A 237 5.50 5.64 -9.98
N LEU A 238 4.97 4.67 -10.73
CA LEU A 238 5.73 3.86 -11.69
C LEU A 238 5.86 4.52 -13.07
N ASP A 239 7.01 4.29 -13.72
CA ASP A 239 7.15 4.46 -15.17
C ASP A 239 6.60 3.21 -15.87
N LEU A 240 5.29 3.24 -16.16
CA LEU A 240 4.56 2.10 -16.71
C LEU A 240 4.74 2.00 -18.22
N LYS A 241 5.11 0.80 -18.68
CA LYS A 241 5.13 0.44 -20.10
C LYS A 241 3.99 -0.55 -20.35
N LYS A 242 3.06 -0.18 -21.22
CA LYS A 242 1.94 -1.06 -21.57
C LYS A 242 2.47 -2.36 -22.16
N LEU A 243 1.89 -3.48 -21.75
CA LEU A 243 2.15 -4.80 -22.31
C LEU A 243 0.89 -5.30 -23.02
N GLU A 244 1.11 -5.98 -24.13
CA GLU A 244 0.07 -6.77 -24.81
C GLU A 244 0.16 -8.22 -24.32
N ILE A 245 -0.97 -8.89 -24.17
CA ILE A 245 -1.00 -10.29 -23.73
C ILE A 245 -0.65 -11.19 -24.93
N PRO A 246 0.37 -12.06 -24.82
CA PRO A 246 0.65 -13.06 -25.86
C PRO A 246 -0.56 -13.96 -26.15
N ASP A 247 -0.78 -14.33 -27.42
CA ASP A 247 -1.97 -15.09 -27.85
C ASP A 247 -2.10 -16.46 -27.18
N ASP A 248 -0.99 -17.14 -26.98
CA ASP A 248 -0.92 -18.44 -26.32
C ASP A 248 -1.29 -18.35 -24.84
N ILE A 249 -0.79 -17.32 -24.14
CA ILE A 249 -1.13 -17.05 -22.74
C ILE A 249 -2.60 -16.62 -22.64
N ALA A 250 -3.07 -15.72 -23.50
CA ALA A 250 -4.48 -15.32 -23.53
C ALA A 250 -5.40 -16.53 -23.71
N LYS A 251 -5.03 -17.46 -24.61
CA LYS A 251 -5.78 -18.70 -24.83
C LYS A 251 -5.72 -19.64 -23.63
N GLU A 252 -4.57 -19.81 -22.99
CA GLU A 252 -4.39 -20.67 -21.81
C GLU A 252 -5.29 -20.24 -20.65
N PHE A 253 -5.40 -18.93 -20.41
CA PHE A 253 -6.20 -18.34 -19.33
C PHE A 253 -7.61 -17.91 -19.76
N ASN A 254 -8.02 -18.23 -21.00
CA ASN A 254 -9.30 -17.84 -21.60
C ASN A 254 -9.56 -16.32 -21.57
N ILE A 255 -8.52 -15.50 -21.64
CA ILE A 255 -8.60 -14.03 -21.58
C ILE A 255 -9.05 -13.48 -22.93
N ASP A 256 -10.18 -12.76 -22.92
CA ASP A 256 -10.57 -11.90 -24.02
C ASP A 256 -9.70 -10.63 -24.00
N LYS A 257 -8.80 -10.51 -24.98
CA LYS A 257 -7.88 -9.38 -25.11
C LYS A 257 -8.59 -8.07 -25.48
N ASP A 258 -9.82 -8.14 -25.99
CA ASP A 258 -10.63 -6.96 -26.31
C ASP A 258 -11.38 -6.44 -25.07
N TYR A 259 -11.38 -7.19 -23.96
CA TYR A 259 -11.99 -6.78 -22.71
C TYR A 259 -11.11 -5.79 -21.95
N LYS A 260 -11.67 -4.62 -21.61
CA LYS A 260 -10.93 -3.54 -20.95
C LYS A 260 -10.54 -3.84 -19.50
N ASP A 261 -11.21 -4.82 -18.87
CA ASP A 261 -11.20 -5.06 -17.44
C ASP A 261 -10.66 -6.46 -17.10
N ILE A 262 -9.45 -6.78 -17.57
CA ILE A 262 -8.79 -8.09 -17.41
C ILE A 262 -8.77 -8.58 -15.95
N VAL A 263 -8.59 -7.70 -14.96
CA VAL A 263 -8.55 -8.09 -13.52
C VAL A 263 -9.86 -8.73 -13.05
N PHE A 264 -11.01 -8.26 -13.54
CA PHE A 264 -12.31 -8.85 -13.19
C PHE A 264 -12.49 -10.24 -13.79
N TYR A 265 -11.73 -10.56 -14.84
CA TYR A 265 -11.76 -11.85 -15.49
C TYR A 265 -10.92 -12.89 -14.75
N VAL A 266 -9.74 -12.49 -14.25
CA VAL A 266 -8.79 -13.43 -13.63
C VAL A 266 -8.92 -13.60 -12.11
N GLY A 267 -9.58 -12.68 -11.39
CA GLY A 267 -9.72 -12.79 -9.93
C GLY A 267 -8.37 -12.96 -9.20
N GLU A 268 -8.40 -13.39 -7.94
CA GLU A 268 -7.19 -13.51 -7.10
C GLU A 268 -6.25 -14.63 -7.60
N ARG A 269 -6.67 -15.90 -7.46
CA ARG A 269 -5.81 -17.08 -7.70
C ARG A 269 -5.42 -17.24 -9.17
N MET A 270 -6.36 -17.03 -10.10
CA MET A 270 -6.05 -17.08 -11.52
C MET A 270 -5.22 -15.85 -11.94
N GLY A 271 -5.35 -14.70 -11.26
CA GLY A 271 -4.44 -13.55 -11.44
C GLY A 271 -3.00 -13.85 -11.04
N PHE A 272 -2.79 -14.58 -9.94
CA PHE A 272 -1.46 -15.05 -9.51
C PHE A 272 -0.84 -15.98 -10.57
N ASP A 273 -1.55 -17.05 -10.94
CA ASP A 273 -1.06 -18.02 -11.92
C ASP A 273 -0.76 -17.36 -13.27
N PHE A 274 -1.63 -16.44 -13.71
CA PHE A 274 -1.44 -15.65 -14.94
C PHE A 274 -0.18 -14.79 -14.89
N LEU A 275 0.02 -14.00 -13.83
CA LEU A 275 1.19 -13.12 -13.75
C LEU A 275 2.49 -13.90 -13.61
N ILE A 276 2.51 -15.01 -12.86
CA ILE A 276 3.68 -15.89 -12.78
C ILE A 276 4.01 -16.45 -14.18
N ARG A 277 3.02 -17.03 -14.86
CA ARG A 277 3.21 -17.59 -16.20
C ARG A 277 3.68 -16.54 -17.19
N LEU A 278 3.06 -15.36 -17.20
CA LEU A 278 3.47 -14.25 -18.05
C LEU A 278 4.92 -13.85 -17.78
N SER A 279 5.31 -13.79 -16.51
CA SER A 279 6.65 -13.36 -16.12
C SER A 279 7.77 -14.35 -16.47
N ASP A 280 7.43 -15.61 -16.73
CA ASP A 280 8.39 -16.62 -17.21
C ASP A 280 8.60 -16.58 -18.74
N ASN A 281 7.77 -15.82 -19.47
CA ASN A 281 7.77 -15.75 -20.93
C ASN A 281 8.16 -14.37 -21.50
N ILE A 282 8.56 -13.41 -20.65
CA ILE A 282 9.06 -12.08 -21.03
C ILE A 282 10.53 -11.98 -20.63
#